data_AF-A0A934MDN1-F1
#
_entry.id   AF-A0A934MDN1-F1
#
_cell.length_a   1.000
_cell.length_b   1.000
_cell.length_c   1.000
_cell.angle_alpha   90.00
_cell.angle_beta   90.00
_cell.angle_gamma   90.00
#
_symmetry.space_group_name_H-M   'P 1'
#
loop_
_entity.id
_entity.type
_entity.pdbx_description
1 polymer ?
#
loop_
_entity_poly.entity_id
_entity_poly.type
_entity_poly.pdbx_seq_one_letter_code
_entity_poly.pdbx_strand_id
1 'polypeptide(L)'
;MPGLSTYGTALLAAITLTAGAAFAQDAETAALDSQYTDADGDLVADAPEDESQLRDPDTLVFAYTPVEDPAIYEDIWTPFIEHLEEVTGKDVQFFAVQSNSAEVEAMRSGRLHIAGFSTGPTPFAVNLAGAVPFAIMGSEDGQFGYKLQVYTQADSDIQEVADMAGKRIAHTSPTSNSGNQAPRALFPDLGVVPDEDYEVTYSGSHDQSMLGVVAGDYDAAPVASEVVDRMAERGLFDPAEVRIVWESDPFPTTSYTYAHDLTPELKDAIEEAFFSFDFAGTELGEEFTGVSKFIPITYKDQWKVIRQIQRANGVEYTPQGLAAE
;
A
#
# COMPACT_ATOMS: atom_id res chain seq x y z
N MET A 1 -16.11 -54.53 65.16
CA MET A 1 -16.84 -53.50 64.39
C MET A 1 -16.01 -52.22 64.42
N PRO A 2 -15.92 -51.47 63.32
CA PRO A 2 -14.68 -51.39 62.54
C PRO A 2 -14.02 -50.00 62.51
N GLY A 3 -12.77 -49.98 62.03
CA GLY A 3 -12.25 -48.97 61.10
C GLY A 3 -11.69 -47.67 61.68
N LEU A 4 -10.40 -47.41 61.43
CA LEU A 4 -9.99 -46.43 60.41
C LEU A 4 -8.45 -46.48 60.28
N SER A 5 -7.99 -46.91 59.11
CA SER A 5 -6.63 -46.72 58.62
C SER A 5 -6.68 -45.50 57.69
N THR A 6 -5.96 -44.43 58.01
CA THR A 6 -5.91 -43.24 57.17
C THR A 6 -4.62 -43.25 56.37
N TYR A 7 -4.78 -43.43 55.07
CA TYR A 7 -3.75 -43.44 54.05
C TYR A 7 -3.16 -42.03 53.84
N GLY A 8 -1.84 -41.95 53.73
CA GLY A 8 -1.15 -40.76 53.25
C GLY A 8 -1.44 -40.55 51.76
N THR A 9 -1.86 -39.34 51.41
CA THR A 9 -2.07 -38.94 50.02
C THR A 9 -0.79 -38.27 49.51
N ALA A 10 -0.05 -38.98 48.66
CA ALA A 10 1.03 -38.40 47.86
C ALA A 10 0.40 -37.62 46.69
N LEU A 11 0.66 -36.31 46.63
CA LEU A 11 0.30 -35.47 45.49
C LEU A 11 1.27 -35.80 44.33
N LEU A 12 0.79 -36.46 43.28
CA LEU A 12 1.46 -36.51 41.99
C LEU A 12 1.13 -35.21 41.23
N ALA A 13 2.11 -34.34 41.03
CA ALA A 13 2.01 -33.22 40.11
C ALA A 13 2.13 -33.75 38.67
N ALA A 14 1.04 -33.71 37.91
CA ALA A 14 1.06 -33.97 36.48
C ALA A 14 1.53 -32.70 35.74
N ILE A 15 2.77 -32.72 35.25
CA ILE A 15 3.27 -31.71 34.31
C ILE A 15 2.68 -32.04 32.95
N THR A 16 1.67 -31.29 32.55
CA THR A 16 1.14 -31.29 31.18
C THR A 16 2.07 -30.46 30.31
N LEU A 17 2.85 -31.12 29.45
CA LEU A 17 3.51 -30.45 28.32
C LEU A 17 2.43 -30.06 27.31
N THR A 18 2.00 -28.80 27.35
CA THR A 18 1.29 -28.18 26.23
C THR A 18 2.30 -27.98 25.10
N ALA A 19 2.22 -28.83 24.08
CA ALA A 19 2.88 -28.57 22.80
C ALA A 19 2.23 -27.32 22.21
N GLY A 20 2.91 -26.18 22.33
CA GLY A 20 2.54 -24.98 21.58
C GLY A 20 2.66 -25.29 20.09
N ALA A 21 1.60 -25.05 19.34
CA ALA A 21 1.69 -24.97 17.90
C ALA A 21 2.67 -23.86 17.57
N ALA A 22 3.86 -24.23 17.11
CA ALA A 22 4.76 -23.30 16.47
C ALA A 22 4.04 -22.84 15.19
N PHE A 23 3.62 -21.58 15.15
CA PHE A 23 3.27 -20.93 13.89
C PHE A 23 4.52 -21.01 13.02
N ALA A 24 4.50 -21.87 12.00
CA ALA A 24 5.43 -21.74 10.89
C ALA A 24 5.09 -20.41 10.24
N GLN A 25 5.95 -19.41 10.46
CA GLN A 25 5.93 -18.19 9.69
C GLN A 25 6.37 -18.62 8.29
N ASP A 26 5.42 -18.82 7.37
CA ASP A 26 5.77 -19.04 5.97
C ASP A 26 6.67 -17.89 5.54
N ALA A 27 7.94 -18.20 5.26
CA ALA A 27 8.89 -17.22 4.78
C ALA A 27 8.38 -16.76 3.41
N GLU A 28 7.85 -15.54 3.35
CA GLU A 28 7.45 -14.93 2.08
C GLU A 28 8.69 -14.86 1.19
N THR A 29 8.63 -15.48 0.00
CA THR A 29 9.70 -15.41 -1.00
C THR A 29 9.39 -14.29 -1.98
N ALA A 30 10.41 -13.51 -2.34
CA ALA A 30 10.26 -12.48 -3.37
C ALA A 30 9.83 -13.11 -4.71
N ALA A 31 9.03 -12.40 -5.49
CA ALA A 31 8.55 -12.85 -6.79
C ALA A 31 9.34 -12.19 -7.94
N LEU A 32 10.61 -11.88 -7.67
CA LEU A 32 11.48 -11.16 -8.58
C LEU A 32 11.68 -11.91 -9.89
N ASP A 33 11.81 -11.16 -10.99
CA ASP A 33 12.26 -11.69 -12.27
C ASP A 33 13.63 -12.36 -12.11
N SER A 34 13.87 -13.42 -12.88
CA SER A 34 15.06 -14.27 -12.86
C SER A 34 16.42 -13.56 -12.95
N GLN A 35 16.44 -12.31 -13.42
CA GLN A 35 17.64 -11.48 -13.48
C GLN A 35 18.04 -10.85 -12.13
N TYR A 36 17.14 -10.82 -11.14
CA TYR A 36 17.37 -10.22 -9.83
C TYR A 36 17.58 -11.27 -8.74
N THR A 37 18.23 -10.87 -7.65
CA THR A 37 18.47 -11.69 -6.47
C THR A 37 18.01 -10.92 -5.22
N ASP A 38 17.46 -11.64 -4.25
CA ASP A 38 17.12 -11.17 -2.90
C ASP A 38 17.84 -12.10 -1.91
N ALA A 39 19.02 -11.67 -1.45
CA ALA A 39 19.91 -12.43 -0.57
C ALA A 39 19.65 -12.14 0.90
N ASP A 40 19.12 -10.96 1.24
CA ASP A 40 18.86 -10.54 2.62
C ASP A 40 17.41 -10.78 3.08
N GLY A 41 16.51 -11.15 2.15
CA GLY A 41 15.12 -11.51 2.39
C GLY A 41 14.21 -10.32 2.64
N ASP A 42 14.57 -9.13 2.15
CA ASP A 42 13.77 -7.90 2.27
C ASP A 42 12.72 -7.74 1.15
N LEU A 43 12.70 -8.69 0.20
CA LEU A 43 11.79 -8.79 -0.94
C LEU A 43 12.02 -7.78 -2.06
N VAL A 44 13.14 -7.05 -2.07
CA VAL A 44 13.57 -6.22 -3.20
C VAL A 44 14.82 -6.80 -3.87
N ALA A 45 15.20 -6.25 -5.02
CA ALA A 45 16.41 -6.67 -5.71
C ALA A 45 17.65 -6.07 -5.03
N ASP A 46 18.61 -6.93 -4.70
CA ASP A 46 19.93 -6.50 -4.25
C ASP A 46 20.71 -5.79 -5.36
N ALA A 47 21.60 -4.90 -4.95
CA ALA A 47 22.59 -4.34 -5.85
C ALA A 47 23.52 -5.46 -6.37
N PRO A 48 23.90 -5.44 -7.66
CA PRO A 48 24.90 -6.37 -8.18
C PRO A 48 26.22 -6.32 -7.41
N GLU A 49 26.81 -7.49 -7.11
CA GLU A 49 28.13 -7.57 -6.47
C GLU A 49 29.27 -7.13 -7.41
N ASP A 50 29.06 -7.24 -8.73
CA ASP A 50 30.01 -6.79 -9.74
C ASP A 50 29.88 -5.27 -9.93
N GLU A 51 30.88 -4.52 -9.48
CA GLU A 51 30.94 -3.05 -9.60
C GLU A 51 30.74 -2.56 -11.05
N SER A 52 31.07 -3.35 -12.07
CA SER A 52 30.86 -2.97 -13.48
C SER A 52 29.40 -2.98 -13.92
N GLN A 53 28.52 -3.59 -13.11
CA GLN A 53 27.07 -3.58 -13.31
C GLN A 53 26.39 -2.44 -12.54
N LEU A 54 27.11 -1.75 -11.66
CA LEU A 54 26.60 -0.57 -10.96
C LEU A 54 26.58 0.66 -11.89
N ARG A 55 25.56 1.49 -11.73
CA ARG A 55 25.34 2.72 -12.49
C ARG A 55 25.53 3.95 -11.62
N ASP A 56 26.27 4.91 -12.15
CA ASP A 56 26.43 6.25 -11.58
C ASP A 56 26.25 7.28 -12.71
N PRO A 57 25.02 7.53 -13.16
CA PRO A 57 24.76 8.44 -14.28
C PRO A 57 25.08 9.89 -13.88
N ASP A 58 25.50 10.71 -14.85
CA ASP A 58 25.65 12.16 -14.65
C ASP A 58 24.29 12.86 -14.56
N THR A 59 23.25 12.29 -15.18
CA THR A 59 21.87 12.78 -15.15
C THR A 59 20.93 11.71 -14.56
N LEU A 60 20.28 12.06 -13.46
CA LEU A 60 19.19 11.30 -12.88
C LEU A 60 17.90 11.58 -13.65
N VAL A 61 17.08 10.54 -13.79
CA VAL A 61 15.77 10.65 -14.43
C VAL A 61 14.78 10.32 -13.33
N PHE A 62 13.94 11.29 -13.00
CA PHE A 62 12.91 11.22 -11.98
C PHE A 62 11.55 11.16 -12.66
N ALA A 63 10.69 10.23 -12.23
CA ALA A 63 9.29 10.20 -12.65
C ALA A 63 8.38 10.15 -11.43
N TYR A 64 7.18 10.65 -11.62
CA TYR A 64 6.07 10.46 -10.69
C TYR A 64 4.94 9.76 -11.42
N THR A 65 4.19 8.92 -10.69
CA THR A 65 3.09 8.11 -11.20
C THR A 65 2.22 8.89 -12.20
N PRO A 66 1.67 8.25 -13.25
CA PRO A 66 0.90 8.96 -14.27
C PRO A 66 -0.24 9.77 -13.67
N VAL A 67 -0.26 11.06 -14.00
CA VAL A 67 -1.25 12.05 -13.58
C VAL A 67 -2.00 12.61 -14.78
N GLU A 68 -3.18 13.17 -14.56
CA GLU A 68 -4.05 13.68 -15.63
C GLU A 68 -3.41 14.82 -16.44
N ASP A 69 -2.62 15.68 -15.80
CA ASP A 69 -1.88 16.77 -16.45
C ASP A 69 -0.38 16.74 -16.04
N PRO A 70 0.47 16.02 -16.80
CA PRO A 70 1.88 15.84 -16.43
C PRO A 70 2.70 17.13 -16.43
N ALA A 71 2.32 18.14 -17.22
CA ALA A 71 3.04 19.41 -17.28
C ALA A 71 2.87 20.21 -15.99
N ILE A 72 1.69 20.14 -15.38
CA ILE A 72 1.43 20.75 -14.07
C ILE A 72 2.29 20.09 -13.00
N TYR A 73 2.44 18.76 -13.05
CA TYR A 73 3.24 18.04 -12.05
C TYR A 73 4.75 18.24 -12.22
N GLU A 74 5.25 18.52 -13.43
CA GLU A 74 6.64 18.94 -13.61
C GLU A 74 6.94 20.23 -12.81
N ASP A 75 6.05 21.24 -12.90
CA ASP A 75 6.17 22.48 -12.13
C ASP A 75 6.08 22.19 -10.61
N ILE A 76 5.07 21.43 -10.17
CA ILE A 76 4.86 21.07 -8.75
C ILE A 76 6.10 20.37 -8.15
N TRP A 77 6.76 19.50 -8.93
CA TRP A 77 7.95 18.76 -8.48
C TRP A 77 9.24 19.56 -8.58
N THR A 78 9.26 20.71 -9.26
CA THR A 78 10.47 21.53 -9.47
C THR A 78 11.22 21.83 -8.17
N PRO A 79 10.60 22.29 -7.07
CA PRO A 79 11.33 22.56 -5.83
C PRO A 79 12.06 21.33 -5.28
N PHE A 80 11.47 20.15 -5.42
CA PHE A 80 12.10 18.90 -4.99
C PHE A 80 13.22 18.47 -5.93
N ILE A 81 13.04 18.63 -7.24
CA ILE A 81 14.05 18.35 -8.25
C ILE A 81 15.30 19.20 -8.01
N GLU A 82 15.14 20.51 -7.79
CA GLU A 82 16.27 21.41 -7.49
C GLU A 82 17.02 20.98 -6.23
N HIS A 83 16.29 20.55 -5.18
CA HIS A 83 16.90 20.02 -3.96
C HIS A 83 17.64 18.70 -4.20
N LEU A 84 17.07 17.80 -5.01
CA LEU A 84 17.71 16.55 -5.40
C LEU A 84 19.00 16.79 -6.21
N GLU A 85 19.03 17.78 -7.10
CA GLU A 85 20.24 18.22 -7.80
C GLU A 85 21.30 18.75 -6.83
N GLU A 86 20.90 19.60 -5.87
CA GLU A 86 21.82 20.17 -4.88
C GLU A 86 22.48 19.10 -4.01
N VAL A 87 21.71 18.15 -3.51
CA VAL A 87 22.21 17.10 -2.60
C VAL A 87 23.03 16.05 -3.34
N THR A 88 22.57 15.60 -4.51
CA THR A 88 23.26 14.54 -5.27
C THR A 88 24.43 15.05 -6.11
N GLY A 89 24.44 16.35 -6.44
CA GLY A 89 25.38 16.95 -7.38
C GLY A 89 25.23 16.46 -8.83
N LYS A 90 24.09 15.85 -9.16
CA LYS A 90 23.72 15.35 -10.49
C LYS A 90 22.72 16.30 -11.15
N ASP A 91 22.66 16.29 -12.47
CA ASP A 91 21.52 16.89 -13.18
C ASP A 91 20.29 16.00 -12.96
N VAL A 92 19.09 16.56 -12.80
CA VAL A 92 17.84 15.79 -12.64
C VAL A 92 16.85 16.18 -13.71
N GLN A 93 16.39 15.20 -14.49
CA GLN A 93 15.35 15.39 -15.50
C GLN A 93 14.02 14.78 -15.03
N PHE A 94 12.95 15.58 -15.01
CA PHE A 94 11.60 15.07 -14.87
C PHE A 94 11.18 14.33 -16.15
N PHE A 95 10.66 13.11 -15.99
CA PHE A 95 10.12 12.30 -17.07
C PHE A 95 8.64 12.03 -16.85
N ALA A 96 7.82 12.75 -17.61
CA ALA A 96 6.38 12.54 -17.65
C ALA A 96 6.01 11.17 -18.25
N VAL A 97 5.61 10.24 -17.39
CA VAL A 97 5.15 8.90 -17.79
C VAL A 97 3.68 8.90 -18.19
N GLN A 98 3.36 8.10 -19.22
CA GLN A 98 2.03 8.06 -19.83
C GLN A 98 1.16 6.91 -19.31
N SER A 99 1.77 5.91 -18.66
CA SER A 99 1.08 4.77 -18.05
C SER A 99 1.97 4.08 -17.02
N ASN A 100 1.36 3.34 -16.10
CA ASN A 100 2.07 2.56 -15.09
C ASN A 100 3.02 1.54 -15.73
N SER A 101 2.58 0.85 -16.79
CA SER A 101 3.44 -0.08 -17.53
C SER A 101 4.63 0.63 -18.18
N ALA A 102 4.45 1.84 -18.70
CA ALA A 102 5.54 2.61 -19.30
C ALA A 102 6.57 3.06 -18.26
N GLU A 103 6.12 3.42 -17.05
CA GLU A 103 6.99 3.78 -15.93
C GLU A 103 7.83 2.57 -15.46
N VAL A 104 7.19 1.41 -15.26
CA VAL A 104 7.88 0.17 -14.87
C VAL A 104 8.89 -0.25 -15.93
N GLU A 105 8.53 -0.21 -17.22
CA GLU A 105 9.45 -0.55 -18.32
C GLU A 105 10.59 0.48 -18.49
N ALA A 106 10.34 1.76 -18.21
CA ALA A 106 11.39 2.77 -18.20
C ALA A 106 12.44 2.46 -17.12
N MET A 107 12.02 2.04 -15.93
CA MET A 107 12.95 1.60 -14.87
C MET A 107 13.66 0.30 -15.24
N ARG A 108 12.92 -0.69 -15.74
CA ARG A 108 13.45 -2.00 -16.15
C ARG A 108 14.53 -1.87 -17.23
N SER A 109 14.36 -0.92 -18.15
CA SER A 109 15.34 -0.64 -19.23
C SER A 109 16.51 0.25 -18.81
N GLY A 110 16.56 0.68 -17.54
CA GLY A 110 17.59 1.58 -17.02
C GLY A 110 17.45 3.03 -17.49
N ARG A 111 16.31 3.41 -18.06
CA ARG A 111 16.03 4.78 -18.52
C ARG A 111 15.45 5.68 -17.44
N LEU A 112 14.97 5.09 -16.35
CA LEU A 112 14.43 5.74 -15.16
C LEU A 112 15.26 5.33 -13.95
N HIS A 113 15.62 6.29 -13.10
CA HIS A 113 16.54 6.08 -11.98
C HIS A 113 15.83 6.18 -10.64
N ILE A 114 14.91 7.15 -10.52
CA ILE A 114 14.13 7.43 -9.32
C ILE A 114 12.67 7.56 -9.74
N ALA A 115 11.75 6.95 -9.00
CA ALA A 115 10.33 6.98 -9.38
C ALA A 115 9.39 6.98 -8.19
N GLY A 116 8.28 7.70 -8.30
CA GLY A 116 7.12 7.57 -7.43
C GLY A 116 6.06 6.64 -8.03
N PHE A 117 6.07 5.35 -7.71
CA PHE A 117 5.04 4.40 -8.17
C PHE A 117 3.81 4.42 -7.27
N SER A 118 2.60 4.41 -7.87
CA SER A 118 1.35 4.24 -7.11
C SER A 118 1.21 2.84 -6.51
N THR A 119 0.31 2.70 -5.52
CA THR A 119 0.14 1.52 -4.67
C THR A 119 0.17 0.17 -5.42
N GLY A 120 -0.63 0.04 -6.48
CA GLY A 120 -0.78 -1.22 -7.24
C GLY A 120 0.40 -1.55 -8.17
N PRO A 121 0.95 -0.57 -8.90
CA PRO A 121 2.15 -0.75 -9.71
C PRO A 121 3.44 -1.05 -8.94
N THR A 122 3.57 -0.63 -7.67
CA THR A 122 4.81 -0.84 -6.89
C THR A 122 5.29 -2.31 -6.86
N PRO A 123 4.45 -3.32 -6.55
CA PRO A 123 4.87 -4.71 -6.66
C PRO A 123 5.36 -5.13 -8.05
N PHE A 124 4.78 -4.60 -9.13
CA PHE A 124 5.31 -4.85 -10.48
C PHE A 124 6.68 -4.19 -10.68
N ALA A 125 6.86 -2.95 -10.21
CA ALA A 125 8.14 -2.26 -10.29
C ALA A 125 9.25 -3.01 -9.53
N VAL A 126 8.96 -3.47 -8.31
CA VAL A 126 9.90 -4.27 -7.52
C VAL A 126 10.26 -5.56 -8.25
N ASN A 127 9.25 -6.34 -8.64
CA ASN A 127 9.48 -7.68 -9.15
C ASN A 127 9.99 -7.71 -10.60
N LEU A 128 9.61 -6.75 -11.44
CA LEU A 128 9.96 -6.74 -12.88
C LEU A 128 11.09 -5.78 -13.24
N ALA A 129 11.30 -4.73 -12.45
CA ALA A 129 12.23 -3.64 -12.78
C ALA A 129 13.35 -3.43 -11.77
N GLY A 130 13.38 -4.18 -10.66
CA GLY A 130 14.37 -3.98 -9.61
C GLY A 130 14.25 -2.61 -8.96
N ALA A 131 13.02 -2.11 -8.80
CA ALA A 131 12.75 -0.93 -8.01
C ALA A 131 12.95 -1.23 -6.52
N VAL A 132 13.56 -0.30 -5.79
CA VAL A 132 13.77 -0.41 -4.34
C VAL A 132 13.01 0.72 -3.63
N PRO A 133 11.80 0.44 -3.09
CA PRO A 133 11.05 1.38 -2.27
C PRO A 133 11.73 1.71 -0.96
N PHE A 134 11.95 3.01 -0.69
CA PHE A 134 12.62 3.49 0.52
C PHE A 134 11.87 4.62 1.23
N ALA A 135 10.97 5.32 0.54
CA ALA A 135 10.20 6.41 1.15
C ALA A 135 8.73 6.46 0.69
N ILE A 136 7.88 7.07 1.52
CA ILE A 136 6.54 7.54 1.17
C ILE A 136 6.35 8.95 1.71
N MET A 137 5.39 9.70 1.17
CA MET A 137 4.97 10.97 1.77
C MET A 137 4.17 10.72 3.06
N GLY A 138 4.42 11.53 4.08
CA GLY A 138 3.72 11.45 5.36
C GLY A 138 3.63 12.79 6.10
N SER A 139 2.79 12.82 7.13
CA SER A 139 2.60 13.94 8.04
C SER A 139 3.73 14.04 9.08
N GLU A 140 3.76 15.13 9.85
CA GLU A 140 4.80 15.40 10.85
C GLU A 140 4.86 14.32 11.94
N ASP A 141 3.71 13.78 12.34
CA ASP A 141 3.57 12.67 13.29
C ASP A 141 3.78 11.28 12.66
N GLY A 142 4.13 11.23 11.36
CA GLY A 142 4.48 10.00 10.64
C GLY A 142 3.28 9.21 10.15
N GLN A 143 2.08 9.78 10.16
CA GLN A 143 0.92 9.17 9.50
C GLN A 143 1.11 9.24 7.98
N PHE A 144 0.60 8.23 7.29
CA PHE A 144 0.69 8.12 5.85
C PHE A 144 -0.49 7.36 5.30
N GLY A 145 -0.69 7.57 3.99
CA GLY A 145 -1.65 6.81 3.20
C GLY A 145 -3.08 6.94 3.71
N TYR A 146 -3.87 5.91 3.42
CA TYR A 146 -5.31 5.92 3.65
C TYR A 146 -5.79 4.55 4.13
N LYS A 147 -6.99 4.47 4.70
CA LYS A 147 -7.57 3.20 5.14
C LYS A 147 -8.75 2.81 4.25
N LEU A 148 -8.95 1.51 4.08
CA LEU A 148 -10.26 0.97 3.71
C LEU A 148 -11.15 1.05 4.95
N GLN A 149 -12.32 1.65 4.81
CA GLN A 149 -13.34 1.73 5.84
C GLN A 149 -14.66 1.16 5.32
N VAL A 150 -15.34 0.36 6.13
CA VAL A 150 -16.68 -0.15 5.83
C VAL A 150 -17.69 0.68 6.58
N TYR A 151 -18.55 1.39 5.85
CA TYR A 151 -19.62 2.19 6.43
C TYR A 151 -20.98 1.54 6.26
N THR A 152 -21.83 1.72 7.27
CA THR A 152 -23.26 1.40 7.24
C THR A 152 -24.06 2.55 7.87
N GLN A 153 -25.38 2.53 7.79
CA GLN A 153 -26.24 3.49 8.52
C GLN A 153 -26.08 3.33 10.03
N ALA A 154 -26.16 4.43 10.78
CA ALA A 154 -25.92 4.43 12.23
C ALA A 154 -26.84 3.46 13.00
N ASP A 155 -28.09 3.29 12.55
CA ASP A 155 -29.10 2.40 13.15
C ASP A 155 -29.16 0.99 12.51
N SER A 156 -28.24 0.68 11.60
CA SER A 156 -28.11 -0.61 10.92
C SER A 156 -27.80 -1.76 11.90
N ASP A 157 -28.30 -2.96 11.55
CA ASP A 157 -28.02 -4.21 12.25
C ASP A 157 -26.62 -4.78 11.95
N ILE A 158 -25.87 -4.23 10.97
CA ILE A 158 -24.53 -4.68 10.58
C ILE A 158 -23.49 -4.21 11.60
N GLN A 159 -23.10 -5.05 12.56
CA GLN A 159 -22.14 -4.69 13.62
C GLN A 159 -20.71 -5.08 13.27
N GLU A 160 -20.53 -6.10 12.43
CA GLU A 160 -19.24 -6.56 11.93
C GLU A 160 -19.29 -6.91 10.44
N VAL A 161 -18.12 -7.13 9.83
CA VAL A 161 -18.01 -7.44 8.39
C VAL A 161 -18.80 -8.69 8.00
N ALA A 162 -18.84 -9.71 8.87
CA ALA A 162 -19.62 -10.94 8.63
C ALA A 162 -21.13 -10.70 8.49
N ASP A 163 -21.69 -9.65 9.12
CA ASP A 163 -23.12 -9.33 9.04
C ASP A 163 -23.55 -8.81 7.65
N MET A 164 -22.59 -8.56 6.75
CA MET A 164 -22.86 -8.17 5.37
C MET A 164 -23.39 -9.32 4.50
N ALA A 165 -23.33 -10.56 4.97
CA ALA A 165 -23.88 -11.71 4.25
C ALA A 165 -25.39 -11.52 3.95
N GLY A 166 -25.76 -11.65 2.68
CA GLY A 166 -27.12 -11.46 2.17
C GLY A 166 -27.61 -10.02 2.13
N LYS A 167 -26.75 -9.02 2.39
CA LYS A 167 -27.07 -7.59 2.36
C LYS A 167 -26.71 -6.97 1.00
N ARG A 168 -27.17 -5.75 0.76
CA ARG A 168 -26.85 -4.95 -0.45
C ARG A 168 -25.55 -4.18 -0.22
N ILE A 169 -24.44 -4.70 -0.72
CA ILE A 169 -23.12 -4.10 -0.50
C ILE A 169 -22.65 -3.40 -1.78
N ALA A 170 -22.30 -2.12 -1.66
CA ALA A 170 -21.82 -1.33 -2.79
C ALA A 170 -20.30 -1.23 -2.84
N HIS A 171 -19.70 -1.94 -3.80
CA HIS A 171 -18.33 -1.70 -4.23
C HIS A 171 -18.29 -0.50 -5.18
N THR A 172 -17.13 0.11 -5.36
CA THR A 172 -17.02 1.33 -6.17
C THR A 172 -16.92 1.01 -7.66
N SER A 173 -15.83 0.37 -8.08
CA SER A 173 -15.59 -0.06 -9.45
C SER A 173 -14.74 -1.35 -9.44
N PRO A 174 -14.73 -2.13 -10.54
CA PRO A 174 -13.93 -3.36 -10.61
C PRO A 174 -12.44 -3.15 -10.33
N THR A 175 -11.86 -2.02 -10.74
CA THR A 175 -10.42 -1.73 -10.60
C THR A 175 -10.06 -0.99 -9.32
N SER A 176 -11.04 -0.56 -8.51
CA SER A 176 -10.75 0.17 -7.27
C SER A 176 -10.04 -0.71 -6.25
N ASN A 177 -8.91 -0.23 -5.72
CA ASN A 177 -8.17 -0.93 -4.67
C ASN A 177 -9.03 -1.08 -3.41
N SER A 178 -9.29 0.02 -2.69
CA SER A 178 -10.03 -0.04 -1.42
C SER A 178 -11.53 -0.27 -1.57
N GLY A 179 -12.10 0.05 -2.74
CA GLY A 179 -13.52 -0.11 -2.98
C GLY A 179 -13.91 -1.41 -3.68
N ASN A 180 -12.96 -2.29 -4.04
CA ASN A 180 -13.28 -3.62 -4.60
C ASN A 180 -12.17 -4.67 -4.41
N GLN A 181 -10.94 -4.42 -4.82
CA GLN A 181 -9.85 -5.42 -4.80
C GLN A 181 -9.49 -5.84 -3.37
N ALA A 182 -9.31 -4.87 -2.47
CA ALA A 182 -9.03 -5.11 -1.06
C ALA A 182 -10.21 -5.78 -0.32
N PRO A 183 -11.48 -5.34 -0.48
CA PRO A 183 -12.63 -6.09 0.02
C PRO A 183 -12.64 -7.57 -0.38
N ARG A 184 -12.40 -7.88 -1.66
CA ARG A 184 -12.36 -9.26 -2.18
C ARG A 184 -11.28 -10.12 -1.54
N ALA A 185 -10.14 -9.51 -1.20
CA ALA A 185 -9.04 -10.22 -0.58
C ALA A 185 -9.15 -10.33 0.95
N LEU A 186 -9.65 -9.30 1.62
CA LEU A 186 -9.59 -9.17 3.08
C LEU A 186 -10.85 -9.69 3.79
N PHE A 187 -12.04 -9.53 3.18
CA PHE A 187 -13.28 -9.95 3.81
C PHE A 187 -13.44 -11.46 4.03
N PRO A 188 -12.89 -12.35 3.18
CA PRO A 188 -12.94 -13.79 3.45
C PRO A 188 -12.39 -14.17 4.83
N ASP A 189 -11.29 -13.55 5.26
CA ASP A 189 -10.70 -13.77 6.60
C ASP A 189 -11.56 -13.18 7.73
N LEU A 190 -12.49 -12.28 7.39
CA LEU A 190 -13.47 -11.67 8.28
C LEU A 190 -14.83 -12.37 8.23
N GLY A 191 -14.93 -13.51 7.53
CA GLY A 191 -16.10 -14.39 7.55
C GLY A 191 -17.17 -14.06 6.51
N VAL A 192 -16.86 -13.26 5.48
CA VAL A 192 -17.80 -13.00 4.37
C VAL A 192 -17.05 -12.96 3.03
N VAL A 193 -17.56 -13.66 2.03
CA VAL A 193 -16.93 -13.75 0.71
C VAL A 193 -17.78 -12.98 -0.32
N PRO A 194 -17.24 -11.90 -0.94
CA PRO A 194 -17.96 -11.16 -1.98
C PRO A 194 -18.28 -12.06 -3.19
N ASP A 195 -19.46 -11.90 -3.78
CA ASP A 195 -20.05 -12.74 -4.84
C ASP A 195 -20.39 -14.20 -4.45
N GLU A 196 -20.17 -14.59 -3.19
CA GLU A 196 -20.68 -15.86 -2.64
C GLU A 196 -21.72 -15.61 -1.54
N ASP A 197 -21.37 -14.78 -0.55
CA ASP A 197 -22.24 -14.46 0.59
C ASP A 197 -23.09 -13.21 0.35
N TYR A 198 -22.70 -12.34 -0.58
CA TYR A 198 -23.52 -11.21 -1.07
C TYR A 198 -23.19 -10.88 -2.53
N GLU A 199 -24.13 -10.27 -3.26
CA GLU A 199 -23.92 -9.83 -4.64
C GLU A 199 -23.23 -8.46 -4.66
N VAL A 200 -22.08 -8.36 -5.35
CA VAL A 200 -21.37 -7.09 -5.50
C VAL A 200 -22.12 -6.17 -6.47
N THR A 201 -22.56 -5.02 -5.98
CA THR A 201 -23.08 -3.93 -6.83
C THR A 201 -22.03 -2.84 -6.97
N TYR A 202 -21.78 -2.36 -8.20
CA TYR A 202 -20.87 -1.24 -8.44
C TYR A 202 -21.61 0.10 -8.45
N SER A 203 -21.27 0.98 -7.50
CA SER A 203 -21.83 2.33 -7.38
C SER A 203 -21.21 3.32 -8.37
N GLY A 204 -19.98 3.06 -8.83
CA GLY A 204 -19.18 3.89 -9.73
C GLY A 204 -18.07 4.68 -9.03
N SER A 205 -18.23 5.07 -7.77
CA SER A 205 -17.26 5.89 -7.03
C SER A 205 -17.43 5.79 -5.51
N HIS A 206 -16.40 6.17 -4.76
CA HIS A 206 -16.45 6.22 -3.29
C HIS A 206 -17.56 7.16 -2.79
N ASP A 207 -17.71 8.35 -3.40
CA ASP A 207 -18.76 9.31 -3.05
C ASP A 207 -20.16 8.71 -3.23
N GLN A 208 -20.40 8.02 -4.36
CA GLN A 208 -21.69 7.39 -4.64
C GLN A 208 -21.98 6.21 -3.70
N SER A 209 -20.95 5.43 -3.34
CA SER A 209 -21.07 4.39 -2.32
C SER A 209 -21.53 4.96 -0.98
N MET A 210 -20.88 6.03 -0.49
CA MET A 210 -21.25 6.67 0.77
C MET A 210 -22.65 7.28 0.73
N LEU A 211 -22.96 8.05 -0.31
CA LEU A 211 -24.29 8.67 -0.45
C LEU A 211 -25.39 7.61 -0.58
N GLY A 212 -25.12 6.48 -1.23
CA GLY A 212 -26.05 5.36 -1.32
C GLY A 212 -26.28 4.66 0.02
N VAL A 213 -25.27 4.57 0.89
CA VAL A 213 -25.44 4.09 2.28
C VAL A 213 -26.31 5.08 3.07
N VAL A 214 -26.02 6.38 3.01
CA VAL A 214 -26.81 7.43 3.67
C VAL A 214 -28.28 7.40 3.21
N ALA A 215 -28.52 7.21 1.91
CA ALA A 215 -29.86 7.12 1.34
C ALA A 215 -30.59 5.79 1.62
N GLY A 216 -29.89 4.76 2.11
CA GLY A 216 -30.40 3.40 2.29
C GLY A 216 -30.60 2.59 0.99
N ASP A 217 -30.00 3.05 -0.11
CA ASP A 217 -29.90 2.29 -1.37
C ASP A 217 -28.99 1.07 -1.20
N TYR A 218 -27.98 1.19 -0.34
CA TYR A 218 -27.07 0.13 0.07
C TYR A 218 -27.08 -0.03 1.59
N ASP A 219 -26.85 -1.24 2.06
CA ASP A 219 -26.81 -1.55 3.49
C ASP A 219 -25.41 -1.26 4.07
N ALA A 220 -24.35 -1.47 3.29
CA ALA A 220 -22.99 -1.02 3.63
C ALA A 220 -22.12 -0.81 2.39
N ALA A 221 -20.98 -0.13 2.55
CA ALA A 221 -20.01 0.07 1.48
C ALA A 221 -18.56 0.15 2.00
N PRO A 222 -17.60 -0.57 1.38
CA PRO A 222 -16.17 -0.32 1.56
C PRO A 222 -15.73 0.92 0.76
N VAL A 223 -15.05 1.85 1.43
CA VAL A 223 -14.60 3.13 0.87
C VAL A 223 -13.23 3.55 1.39
N ALA A 224 -12.57 4.49 0.70
CA ALA A 224 -11.31 5.07 1.12
C ALA A 224 -11.55 6.20 2.16
N SER A 225 -10.83 6.18 3.27
CA SER A 225 -11.01 7.12 4.39
C SER A 225 -10.91 8.59 3.97
N GLU A 226 -9.91 8.95 3.16
CA GLU A 226 -9.69 10.32 2.69
C GLU A 226 -10.88 10.89 1.91
N VAL A 227 -11.61 10.01 1.20
CA VAL A 227 -12.81 10.44 0.47
C VAL A 227 -13.92 10.76 1.45
N VAL A 228 -14.12 9.91 2.46
CA VAL A 228 -15.14 10.12 3.50
C VAL A 228 -14.86 11.39 4.29
N ASP A 229 -13.61 11.62 4.67
CA ASP A 229 -13.19 12.82 5.40
C ASP A 229 -13.49 14.08 4.60
N ARG A 230 -13.08 14.11 3.32
CA ARG A 230 -13.37 15.24 2.40
C ARG A 230 -14.87 15.45 2.17
N MET A 231 -15.66 14.38 2.10
CA MET A 231 -17.12 14.49 1.99
C MET A 231 -17.74 15.10 3.25
N ALA A 232 -17.26 14.70 4.44
CA ALA A 232 -17.71 15.23 5.72
C ALA A 232 -17.33 16.72 5.89
N GLU A 233 -16.10 17.10 5.54
CA GLU A 233 -15.63 18.50 5.55
C GLU A 233 -16.48 19.40 4.65
N ARG A 234 -16.93 18.87 3.51
CA ARG A 234 -17.81 19.57 2.57
C ARG A 234 -19.30 19.54 2.98
N GLY A 235 -19.64 18.84 4.07
CA GLY A 235 -21.01 18.71 4.56
C GLY A 235 -21.93 17.96 3.61
N LEU A 236 -21.40 16.97 2.87
CA LEU A 236 -22.18 16.20 1.89
C LEU A 236 -23.09 15.14 2.52
N PHE A 237 -22.85 14.77 3.78
CA PHE A 237 -23.71 13.91 4.60
C PHE A 237 -23.57 14.31 6.08
N ASP A 238 -24.49 13.88 6.94
CA ASP A 238 -24.36 14.04 8.40
C ASP A 238 -23.58 12.83 8.96
N PRO A 239 -22.39 13.03 9.57
CA PRO A 239 -21.63 11.93 10.17
C PRO A 239 -22.39 11.15 11.25
N ALA A 240 -23.44 11.72 11.85
CA ALA A 240 -24.28 11.01 12.82
C ALA A 240 -25.24 9.99 12.18
N GLU A 241 -25.46 10.04 10.87
CA GLU A 241 -26.35 9.13 10.13
C GLU A 241 -25.67 7.82 9.71
N VAL A 242 -24.34 7.73 9.82
CA VAL A 242 -23.55 6.56 9.42
C VAL A 242 -22.55 6.15 10.50
N ARG A 243 -22.00 4.94 10.39
CA ARG A 243 -20.90 4.50 11.26
C ARG A 243 -19.91 3.56 10.58
N ILE A 244 -18.66 3.73 11.03
CA ILE A 244 -17.64 2.73 11.35
C ILE A 244 -18.08 1.28 11.59
N VAL A 245 -18.05 0.34 10.63
CA VAL A 245 -18.16 -1.11 10.93
C VAL A 245 -16.79 -1.73 11.14
N TRP A 246 -15.87 -1.47 10.22
CA TRP A 246 -14.50 -1.99 10.23
C TRP A 246 -13.56 -1.05 9.47
N GLU A 247 -12.29 -1.01 9.86
CA GLU A 247 -11.24 -0.33 9.10
C GLU A 247 -9.98 -1.20 9.00
N SER A 248 -9.25 -1.05 7.90
CA SER A 248 -7.97 -1.71 7.67
C SER A 248 -6.81 -0.99 8.37
N ASP A 249 -5.66 -1.66 8.42
CA ASP A 249 -4.38 -0.95 8.54
C ASP A 249 -4.21 0.04 7.37
N PRO A 250 -3.41 1.11 7.53
CA PRO A 250 -3.13 2.06 6.45
C PRO A 250 -2.53 1.38 5.22
N PHE A 251 -3.09 1.71 4.06
CA PHE A 251 -2.55 1.38 2.76
C PHE A 251 -1.59 2.47 2.31
N PRO A 252 -0.42 2.12 1.80
CA PRO A 252 0.49 3.11 1.26
C PRO A 252 -0.03 3.67 -0.06
N THR A 253 0.27 4.93 -0.38
CA THR A 253 -0.20 5.62 -1.59
C THR A 253 0.82 5.56 -2.72
N THR A 254 1.96 6.21 -2.55
CA THR A 254 3.03 6.25 -3.53
C THR A 254 4.33 5.82 -2.88
N SER A 255 4.97 4.79 -3.42
CA SER A 255 6.35 4.44 -3.07
C SER A 255 7.32 5.27 -3.88
N TYR A 256 8.22 5.97 -3.20
CA TYR A 256 9.41 6.52 -3.83
C TYR A 256 10.51 5.48 -3.80
N THR A 257 11.08 5.25 -4.99
CA THR A 257 12.00 4.17 -5.26
C THR A 257 13.22 4.68 -6.01
N TYR A 258 14.34 3.97 -5.86
CA TYR A 258 15.47 4.06 -6.76
C TYR A 258 15.71 2.71 -7.45
N ALA A 259 16.46 2.70 -8.56
CA ALA A 259 16.86 1.47 -9.23
C ALA A 259 17.92 0.69 -8.41
N HIS A 260 17.75 -0.63 -8.30
CA HIS A 260 18.61 -1.52 -7.52
C HIS A 260 20.11 -1.43 -7.85
N ASP A 261 20.47 -1.08 -9.07
CA ASP A 261 21.84 -1.10 -9.59
C ASP A 261 22.54 0.27 -9.53
N LEU A 262 21.98 1.27 -8.83
CA LEU A 262 22.74 2.50 -8.54
C LEU A 262 23.89 2.25 -7.55
N THR A 263 24.96 3.04 -7.65
CA THR A 263 26.06 2.98 -6.68
C THR A 263 25.58 3.26 -5.25
N PRO A 264 26.18 2.65 -4.21
CA PRO A 264 25.80 2.89 -2.82
C PRO A 264 25.83 4.38 -2.45
N GLU A 265 26.88 5.11 -2.87
CA GLU A 265 27.02 6.53 -2.56
C GLU A 265 25.91 7.38 -3.19
N LEU A 266 25.45 7.01 -4.39
CA LEU A 266 24.36 7.71 -5.05
C LEU A 266 23.01 7.40 -4.39
N LYS A 267 22.78 6.16 -3.95
CA LYS A 267 21.57 5.79 -3.19
C LYS A 267 21.49 6.58 -1.89
N ASP A 268 22.58 6.63 -1.13
CA ASP A 268 22.67 7.41 0.11
C ASP A 268 22.33 8.89 -0.12
N ALA A 269 22.87 9.49 -1.20
CA ALA A 269 22.57 10.88 -1.56
C ALA A 269 21.11 11.10 -2.00
N ILE A 270 20.51 10.13 -2.70
CA ILE A 270 19.09 10.17 -3.06
C ILE A 270 18.24 10.10 -1.79
N GLU A 271 18.50 9.16 -0.89
CA GLU A 271 17.79 9.06 0.38
C GLU A 271 17.94 10.34 1.22
N GLU A 272 19.15 10.90 1.30
CA GLU A 272 19.40 12.18 1.95
C GLU A 272 18.54 13.29 1.34
N ALA A 273 18.46 13.38 0.01
CA ALA A 273 17.65 14.39 -0.66
C ALA A 273 16.17 14.27 -0.29
N PHE A 274 15.62 13.06 -0.29
CA PHE A 274 14.24 12.83 0.15
C PHE A 274 14.03 13.20 1.62
N PHE A 275 14.88 12.72 2.53
CA PHE A 275 14.64 12.92 3.96
C PHE A 275 15.00 14.30 4.49
N SER A 276 15.74 15.10 3.71
CA SER A 276 16.09 16.49 4.04
C SER A 276 15.22 17.54 3.35
N PHE A 277 14.34 17.14 2.43
CA PHE A 277 13.49 18.09 1.70
C PHE A 277 12.46 18.77 2.63
N ASP A 278 12.38 20.10 2.53
CA ASP A 278 11.38 20.91 3.25
C ASP A 278 10.18 21.19 2.34
N PHE A 279 9.03 20.62 2.71
CA PHE A 279 7.77 20.84 1.99
C PHE A 279 7.21 22.24 2.22
N ALA A 280 7.52 22.88 3.35
CA ALA A 280 6.85 24.10 3.76
C ALA A 280 7.14 25.26 2.80
N GLY A 281 6.06 25.85 2.25
CA GLY A 281 6.17 26.99 1.32
C GLY A 281 6.62 26.62 -0.10
N THR A 282 6.57 25.33 -0.46
CA THR A 282 6.82 24.84 -1.82
C THR A 282 5.50 24.50 -2.52
N GLU A 283 5.49 24.51 -3.85
CA GLU A 283 4.33 24.06 -4.64
C GLU A 283 3.98 22.59 -4.34
N LEU A 284 4.99 21.74 -4.10
CA LEU A 284 4.78 20.35 -3.69
C LEU A 284 4.03 20.25 -2.35
N GLY A 285 4.38 21.09 -1.37
CA GLY A 285 3.69 21.13 -0.08
C GLY A 285 2.27 21.68 -0.16
N GLU A 286 1.99 22.60 -1.09
CA GLU A 286 0.65 23.11 -1.33
C GLU A 286 -0.25 22.05 -1.99
N GLU A 287 0.27 21.34 -3.00
CA GLU A 287 -0.43 20.25 -3.68
C GLU A 287 -0.76 19.10 -2.71
N PHE A 288 0.23 18.62 -1.96
CA PHE A 288 0.07 17.51 -1.02
C PHE A 288 -0.26 18.01 0.40
N THR A 289 -1.41 18.68 0.54
CA THR A 289 -1.87 19.22 1.82
C THR A 289 -1.91 18.12 2.90
N GLY A 290 -1.27 18.39 4.05
CA GLY A 290 -1.17 17.44 5.18
C GLY A 290 0.09 16.57 5.17
N VAL A 291 0.83 16.56 4.06
CA VAL A 291 2.19 16.01 3.98
C VAL A 291 3.19 17.06 4.44
N SER A 292 4.16 16.65 5.24
CA SER A 292 5.23 17.54 5.71
C SER A 292 6.63 16.97 5.55
N LYS A 293 6.75 15.68 5.22
CA LYS A 293 8.03 15.00 5.03
C LYS A 293 7.88 13.72 4.20
N PHE A 294 9.01 13.24 3.70
CA PHE A 294 9.15 11.85 3.31
C PHE A 294 9.49 11.02 4.55
N ILE A 295 8.87 9.86 4.71
CA ILE A 295 9.11 8.93 5.82
C ILE A 295 9.73 7.64 5.29
N PRO A 296 10.69 7.04 6.02
CA PRO A 296 11.33 5.80 5.61
C PRO A 296 10.35 4.63 5.69
N ILE A 297 10.47 3.71 4.74
CA ILE A 297 9.65 2.49 4.66
C ILE A 297 10.51 1.31 4.22
N THR A 298 9.98 0.10 4.43
CA THR A 298 10.45 -1.09 3.74
C THR A 298 9.34 -1.61 2.85
N TYR A 299 9.70 -2.12 1.66
CA TYR A 299 8.73 -2.80 0.80
C TYR A 299 8.09 -3.98 1.54
N LYS A 300 8.88 -4.72 2.32
CA LYS A 300 8.42 -5.87 3.11
C LYS A 300 7.26 -5.54 4.04
N ASP A 301 7.32 -4.41 4.74
CA ASP A 301 6.34 -4.09 5.78
C ASP A 301 5.17 -3.28 5.22
N GLN A 302 5.43 -2.13 4.60
CA GLN A 302 4.36 -1.23 4.17
C GLN A 302 3.55 -1.75 2.99
N TRP A 303 4.14 -2.57 2.10
CA TRP A 303 3.43 -3.15 0.95
C TRP A 303 2.88 -4.56 1.19
N LYS A 304 3.03 -5.11 2.40
CA LYS A 304 2.58 -6.47 2.75
C LYS A 304 1.12 -6.70 2.38
N VAL A 305 0.23 -5.79 2.76
CA VAL A 305 -1.21 -5.92 2.51
C VAL A 305 -1.52 -5.85 1.02
N ILE A 306 -0.81 -5.03 0.25
CA ILE A 306 -0.99 -4.95 -1.20
C ILE A 306 -0.55 -6.25 -1.88
N ARG A 307 0.59 -6.82 -1.47
CA ARG A 307 1.04 -8.14 -1.95
C ARG A 307 0.03 -9.24 -1.62
N GLN A 308 -0.59 -9.20 -0.43
CA GLN A 308 -1.64 -10.14 -0.05
C GLN A 308 -2.88 -9.98 -0.93
N ILE A 309 -3.33 -8.74 -1.16
CA ILE A 309 -4.48 -8.43 -2.02
C ILE A 309 -4.25 -8.95 -3.43
N GLN A 310 -3.12 -8.60 -4.03
CA GLN A 310 -2.76 -9.02 -5.38
C GLN A 310 -2.65 -10.55 -5.49
N ARG A 311 -2.03 -11.22 -4.51
CA ARG A 311 -1.98 -12.70 -4.47
C ARG A 311 -3.37 -13.33 -4.36
N ALA A 312 -4.24 -12.82 -3.49
CA ALA A 312 -5.60 -13.33 -3.32
C ALA A 312 -6.44 -13.15 -4.59
N ASN A 313 -6.20 -12.08 -5.34
CA ASN A 313 -6.89 -11.77 -6.59
C ASN A 313 -6.22 -12.44 -7.82
N GLY A 314 -5.21 -13.29 -7.62
CA GLY A 314 -4.55 -14.03 -8.70
C GLY A 314 -3.67 -13.19 -9.61
N VAL A 315 -3.18 -12.04 -9.13
CA VAL A 315 -2.26 -11.18 -9.87
C VAL A 315 -0.90 -11.88 -9.96
N GLU A 316 -0.38 -11.97 -11.19
CA GLU A 316 0.96 -12.47 -11.47
C GLU A 316 1.84 -11.32 -11.95
N TYR A 317 3.00 -11.12 -11.32
CA TYR A 317 3.98 -10.11 -11.73
C TYR A 317 4.69 -10.55 -13.01
N THR A 318 4.02 -10.32 -14.12
CA THR A 318 4.47 -10.62 -15.48
C THR A 318 4.21 -9.40 -16.36
N PRO A 319 4.87 -9.29 -17.53
CA PRO A 319 4.53 -8.23 -18.48
C PRO A 319 3.05 -8.23 -18.89
N GLN A 320 2.39 -9.40 -18.90
CA GLN A 320 0.95 -9.50 -19.18
C GLN A 320 0.09 -8.99 -18.02
N GLY A 321 0.47 -9.32 -16.78
CA GLY A 321 -0.20 -8.80 -15.59
C GLY A 321 -0.08 -7.28 -15.48
N LEU A 322 1.10 -6.74 -15.76
CA LEU A 322 1.36 -5.30 -15.75
C LEU A 322 0.56 -4.53 -16.81
N ALA A 323 0.20 -5.18 -17.93
CA ALA A 323 -0.63 -4.57 -18.97
C ALA A 323 -2.13 -4.57 -18.63
N ALA A 324 -2.53 -5.30 -17.59
CA ALA A 324 -3.90 -5.40 -17.12
C ALA A 324 -4.21 -4.46 -15.92
N GLU A 325 -3.15 -3.86 -15.34
CA GLU A 325 -3.20 -2.79 -14.33
C GLU A 325 -3.25 -1.40 -14.96
#